data_AF-A0A2V7WB62-F1
#
_entry.id   AF-A0A2V7WB62-F1
#
_cell.length_a   1.000
_cell.length_b   1.000
_cell.length_c   1.000
_cell.angle_alpha   90.00
_cell.angle_beta   90.00
_cell.angle_gamma   90.00
#
_symmetry.space_group_name_H-M   'P 1'
#
loop_
_entity.id
_entity.type
_entity.pdbx_description
1 polymer ?
#
loop_
_entity_poly.entity_id
_entity_poly.type
_entity_poly.pdbx_seq_one_letter_code
_entity_poly.pdbx_strand_id
1 'polypeptide(L)'
;MKRTIRRWLPITVALAVLVAGCSHHADMTRPSTQDNFGVQMAKMSLWREALFRFRRAVEINPADPMAHNNLAVAYEANGDFDSARKEYLEALKLDRSNQYIQKNYSRYVEFLSRNKKRQQKDVKTASAAPPTTPPAEVKATEVTGGPPTPPAAEPTKPSAPTNLPAPTDLPPQPANPPPHVPPGGAP
;
A
#
# COMPACT_ATOMS: atom_id res chain seq x y z
N MET A 1 -36.81 -16.98 50.73
CA MET A 1 -36.81 -16.66 49.28
C MET A 1 -35.76 -15.62 48.82
N LYS A 2 -35.30 -14.65 49.63
CA LYS A 2 -34.39 -13.57 49.15
C LYS A 2 -32.90 -13.97 48.96
N ARG A 3 -32.43 -15.05 49.58
CA ARG A 3 -31.01 -15.49 49.54
C ARG A 3 -30.63 -16.26 48.27
N THR A 4 -31.58 -16.93 47.63
CA THR A 4 -31.35 -17.64 46.38
C THR A 4 -31.16 -16.65 45.23
N ILE A 5 -32.03 -15.64 45.11
CA ILE A 5 -31.95 -14.59 44.07
C ILE A 5 -30.58 -13.86 44.08
N ARG A 6 -30.03 -13.55 45.27
CA ARG A 6 -28.72 -12.89 45.40
C ARG A 6 -27.53 -13.77 45.00
N ARG A 7 -27.66 -15.10 45.04
CA ARG A 7 -26.62 -16.05 44.60
C ARG A 7 -26.56 -16.21 43.08
N TRP A 8 -27.69 -16.04 42.40
CA TRP A 8 -27.76 -16.20 40.93
C TRP A 8 -27.57 -14.88 40.17
N LEU A 9 -27.79 -13.74 40.82
CA LEU A 9 -27.58 -12.41 40.24
C LEU A 9 -26.19 -12.20 39.58
N PRO A 10 -25.04 -12.59 40.17
CA PRO A 10 -23.76 -12.43 39.49
C PRO A 10 -23.60 -13.35 38.28
N ILE A 11 -24.21 -14.55 38.32
CA ILE A 11 -24.18 -15.52 37.21
C ILE A 11 -25.00 -15.00 36.03
N THR A 12 -26.18 -14.43 36.30
CA THR A 12 -27.03 -13.84 35.25
C THR A 12 -26.41 -12.58 34.63
N VAL A 13 -25.74 -11.74 35.43
CA VAL A 13 -25.03 -10.56 34.91
C VAL A 13 -23.82 -10.98 34.07
N ALA A 14 -23.05 -11.98 34.50
CA ALA A 14 -21.93 -12.50 33.72
C ALA A 14 -22.38 -13.12 32.38
N LEU A 15 -23.50 -13.85 32.37
CA LEU A 15 -24.09 -14.41 31.15
C LEU A 15 -24.56 -13.30 30.20
N ALA A 16 -25.17 -12.23 30.72
CA ALA A 16 -25.61 -11.09 29.92
C ALA A 16 -24.45 -10.31 29.29
N VAL A 17 -23.33 -10.15 30.00
CA VAL A 17 -22.11 -9.51 29.48
C VAL A 17 -21.45 -10.36 28.40
N LEU A 18 -21.45 -11.68 28.52
CA LEU A 18 -20.92 -12.60 27.50
C LEU A 18 -21.72 -12.53 26.19
N VAL A 19 -23.06 -12.43 26.27
CA VAL A 19 -23.92 -12.33 25.08
C VAL A 19 -23.82 -10.94 24.42
N ALA A 20 -23.65 -9.87 25.20
CA ALA A 20 -23.47 -8.52 24.66
C ALA A 20 -22.10 -8.30 24.00
N GLY A 21 -21.09 -9.14 24.30
CA GLY A 21 -19.74 -9.05 23.73
C GLY A 21 -19.62 -9.40 22.25
N CYS A 22 -20.62 -10.07 21.66
CA CYS A 22 -20.60 -10.44 20.23
C CYS A 22 -21.20 -9.37 19.30
N SER A 23 -21.87 -8.35 19.86
CA SER A 23 -22.64 -7.36 19.10
C SER A 23 -21.81 -6.20 18.52
N HIS A 24 -20.50 -6.19 18.75
CA HIS A 24 -19.58 -5.16 18.22
C HIS A 24 -18.63 -5.75 17.17
N HIS A 25 -19.12 -6.60 16.28
CA HIS A 25 -18.41 -6.86 15.03
C HIS A 25 -18.63 -5.68 14.09
N ALA A 26 -17.63 -4.80 13.98
CA ALA A 26 -17.53 -3.94 12.82
C ALA A 26 -17.55 -4.85 11.60
N ASP A 27 -18.64 -4.79 10.84
CA ASP A 27 -18.86 -5.67 9.70
C ASP A 27 -17.86 -5.35 8.58
N MET A 28 -16.71 -6.01 8.68
CA MET A 28 -15.62 -5.97 7.73
C MET A 28 -15.96 -6.71 6.42
N THR A 29 -17.14 -7.33 6.31
CA THR A 29 -17.53 -8.06 5.10
C THR A 29 -18.13 -7.17 4.02
N ARG A 30 -18.38 -5.88 4.31
CA ARG A 30 -18.89 -4.91 3.33
C ARG A 30 -17.76 -4.30 2.48
N PRO A 31 -17.91 -4.21 1.14
CA PRO A 31 -16.89 -3.61 0.27
C PRO A 31 -16.57 -2.17 0.68
N SER A 32 -17.58 -1.36 0.95
CA SER A 32 -17.43 0.05 1.34
C SER A 32 -16.66 0.23 2.64
N THR A 33 -16.81 -0.69 3.60
CA THR A 33 -16.03 -0.68 4.86
C THR A 33 -14.55 -0.96 4.58
N GLN A 34 -14.25 -1.94 3.72
CA GLN A 34 -12.87 -2.24 3.33
C GLN A 34 -12.25 -1.09 2.54
N ASP A 35 -12.98 -0.52 1.57
CA ASP A 35 -12.54 0.64 0.79
C ASP A 35 -12.26 1.85 1.67
N ASN A 36 -13.19 2.24 2.53
CA ASN A 36 -13.02 3.39 3.41
C ASN A 36 -11.83 3.23 4.37
N PHE A 37 -11.58 2.00 4.85
CA PHE A 37 -10.39 1.71 5.63
C PHE A 37 -9.13 1.80 4.77
N GLY A 38 -9.14 1.23 3.56
CA GLY A 38 -8.02 1.32 2.62
C GLY A 38 -7.65 2.78 2.30
N VAL A 39 -8.63 3.65 2.11
CA VAL A 39 -8.42 5.09 1.90
C VAL A 39 -7.77 5.75 3.10
N GLN A 40 -8.18 5.40 4.33
CA GLN A 40 -7.55 5.92 5.55
C GLN A 40 -6.08 5.51 5.65
N MET A 41 -5.76 4.25 5.34
CA MET A 41 -4.39 3.76 5.34
C MET A 41 -3.55 4.43 4.24
N ALA A 42 -4.12 4.63 3.05
CA ALA A 42 -3.46 5.35 1.95
C ALA A 42 -3.12 6.80 2.34
N LYS A 43 -4.03 7.49 3.03
CA LYS A 43 -3.77 8.85 3.56
C LYS A 43 -2.61 8.87 4.56
N MET A 44 -2.39 7.78 5.28
CA MET A 44 -1.26 7.58 6.20
C MET A 44 0.00 7.05 5.49
N SER A 45 -0.02 6.92 4.15
CA SER A 45 1.05 6.28 3.35
C SER A 45 1.35 4.83 3.72
N LEU A 46 0.40 4.16 4.37
CA LEU A 46 0.46 2.74 4.74
C LEU A 46 -0.04 1.89 3.56
N TRP A 47 0.77 1.87 2.50
CA TRP A 47 0.36 1.32 1.19
C TRP A 47 0.14 -0.18 1.20
N ARG A 48 0.89 -0.95 2.02
CA ARG A 48 0.69 -2.41 2.13
C ARG A 48 -0.67 -2.74 2.74
N GLU A 49 -1.06 -2.02 3.77
CA GLU A 49 -2.35 -2.15 4.44
C GLU A 49 -3.48 -1.68 3.54
N ALA A 50 -3.32 -0.54 2.85
CA ALA A 50 -4.27 -0.06 1.86
C ALA A 50 -4.50 -1.11 0.76
N LEU A 51 -3.43 -1.69 0.23
CA LEU A 51 -3.47 -2.73 -0.79
C LEU A 51 -4.19 -3.99 -0.31
N PHE A 52 -3.99 -4.42 0.94
CA PHE A 52 -4.75 -5.52 1.53
C PHE A 52 -6.25 -5.23 1.55
N ARG A 53 -6.63 -4.02 1.96
CA ARG A 53 -8.03 -3.61 2.12
C ARG A 53 -8.73 -3.46 0.78
N PHE A 54 -8.10 -2.83 -0.19
CA PHE A 54 -8.68 -2.69 -1.54
C PHE A 54 -8.81 -4.04 -2.24
N ARG A 55 -7.86 -4.97 -2.05
CA ARG A 55 -8.03 -6.34 -2.56
C ARG A 55 -9.26 -7.02 -1.97
N ARG A 56 -9.51 -6.86 -0.68
CA ARG A 56 -10.74 -7.38 -0.05
C ARG A 56 -11.99 -6.71 -0.60
N ALA A 57 -11.99 -5.41 -0.85
CA ALA A 57 -13.12 -4.73 -1.46
C ALA A 57 -13.45 -5.30 -2.86
N VAL A 58 -12.43 -5.53 -3.70
CA VAL A 58 -12.57 -6.17 -5.01
C VAL A 58 -13.04 -7.63 -4.89
N GLU A 59 -12.52 -8.40 -3.94
CA GLU A 59 -12.98 -9.78 -3.69
C GLU A 59 -14.48 -9.85 -3.33
N ILE A 60 -14.97 -8.88 -2.56
CA ILE A 60 -16.38 -8.84 -2.14
C ILE A 60 -17.28 -8.32 -3.27
N ASN A 61 -16.85 -7.28 -4.00
CA ASN A 61 -17.58 -6.77 -5.15
C ASN A 61 -16.67 -6.57 -6.38
N PRO A 62 -16.49 -7.61 -7.21
CA PRO A 62 -15.66 -7.54 -8.41
C PRO A 62 -16.20 -6.63 -9.52
N ALA A 63 -17.44 -6.12 -9.39
CA ALA A 63 -18.05 -5.24 -10.37
C ALA A 63 -17.98 -3.75 -9.95
N ASP A 64 -17.30 -3.43 -8.85
CA ASP A 64 -17.14 -2.05 -8.38
C ASP A 64 -15.96 -1.35 -9.11
N PRO A 65 -16.23 -0.41 -10.04
CA PRO A 65 -15.16 0.29 -10.74
C PRO A 65 -14.28 1.13 -9.80
N MET A 66 -14.82 1.60 -8.66
CA MET A 66 -14.06 2.40 -7.71
C MET A 66 -13.10 1.54 -6.88
N ALA A 67 -13.51 0.33 -6.50
CA ALA A 67 -12.64 -0.61 -5.79
C ALA A 67 -11.43 -0.99 -6.65
N HIS A 68 -11.65 -1.27 -7.94
CA HIS A 68 -10.57 -1.50 -8.90
C HIS A 68 -9.66 -0.28 -9.07
N ASN A 69 -10.23 0.93 -9.18
CA ASN A 69 -9.43 2.17 -9.24
C ASN A 69 -8.57 2.39 -7.98
N ASN A 70 -9.13 2.17 -6.79
CA ASN A 70 -8.41 2.34 -5.52
C ASN A 70 -7.30 1.30 -5.37
N LEU A 71 -7.55 0.06 -5.80
CA LEU A 71 -6.54 -0.98 -5.85
C LEU A 71 -5.40 -0.62 -6.83
N ALA A 72 -5.73 -0.06 -8.00
CA ALA A 72 -4.75 0.42 -8.97
C ALA A 72 -3.83 1.49 -8.39
N VAL A 73 -4.41 2.48 -7.71
CA VAL A 73 -3.68 3.55 -6.99
C VAL A 73 -2.72 2.98 -5.94
N ALA A 74 -3.17 1.98 -5.17
CA ALA A 74 -2.32 1.36 -4.16
C ALA A 74 -1.16 0.57 -4.77
N TYR A 75 -1.38 -0.14 -5.88
CA TYR A 75 -0.29 -0.79 -6.63
C TYR A 75 0.71 0.22 -7.19
N GLU A 76 0.22 1.34 -7.76
CA GLU A 76 1.05 2.44 -8.26
C GLU A 76 1.97 2.99 -7.15
N ALA A 77 1.40 3.28 -5.97
CA ALA A 77 2.17 3.78 -4.83
C ALA A 77 3.16 2.75 -4.26
N ASN A 78 2.86 1.45 -4.41
CA ASN A 78 3.75 0.36 -4.04
C ASN A 78 4.79 0.03 -5.14
N GLY A 79 4.77 0.74 -6.28
CA GLY A 79 5.70 0.55 -7.40
C GLY A 79 5.40 -0.64 -8.32
N ASP A 80 4.30 -1.35 -8.10
CA ASP A 80 3.85 -2.44 -8.98
C ASP A 80 3.02 -1.87 -10.13
N PHE A 81 3.72 -1.29 -11.11
CA PHE A 81 3.07 -0.59 -12.21
C PHE A 81 2.29 -1.53 -13.14
N ASP A 82 2.67 -2.80 -13.28
CA ASP A 82 1.96 -3.75 -14.13
C ASP A 82 0.61 -4.13 -13.53
N SER A 83 0.57 -4.40 -12.22
CA SER A 83 -0.70 -4.65 -11.52
C SER A 83 -1.57 -3.39 -11.50
N ALA A 84 -0.99 -2.21 -11.28
CA ALA A 84 -1.72 -0.95 -11.35
C ALA A 84 -2.42 -0.77 -12.71
N ARG A 85 -1.73 -1.08 -13.81
CA ARG A 85 -2.29 -0.98 -15.16
C ARG A 85 -3.52 -1.86 -15.34
N LYS A 86 -3.44 -3.11 -14.90
CA LYS A 86 -4.53 -4.09 -15.05
C LYS A 86 -5.79 -3.61 -14.34
N GLU A 87 -5.64 -3.14 -13.10
CA GLU A 87 -6.76 -2.67 -12.28
C GLU A 87 -7.37 -1.38 -12.82
N TYR A 88 -6.56 -0.42 -13.30
CA TYR A 88 -7.08 0.77 -13.97
C TYR A 88 -7.89 0.41 -15.23
N LEU A 89 -7.43 -0.55 -16.02
CA LEU A 89 -8.13 -0.99 -17.22
C LEU A 89 -9.43 -1.71 -16.90
N GLU A 90 -9.48 -2.52 -15.83
CA GLU A 90 -10.73 -3.16 -15.39
C GLU A 90 -11.72 -2.11 -14.86
N ALA A 91 -11.25 -1.14 -14.06
CA ALA A 91 -12.08 -0.02 -13.60
C ALA A 91 -12.71 0.76 -14.76
N LEU A 92 -11.92 1.08 -15.79
CA LEU A 92 -12.40 1.75 -17.00
C LEU A 92 -13.29 0.84 -17.85
N LYS A 93 -13.11 -0.47 -17.84
CA LYS A 93 -13.99 -1.41 -18.55
C LYS A 93 -15.37 -1.46 -17.90
N LEU A 94 -15.43 -1.42 -16.57
CA LEU A 94 -16.66 -1.42 -15.77
C LEU A 94 -17.42 -0.08 -15.89
N ASP A 95 -16.72 1.05 -15.82
CA ASP A 95 -17.31 2.37 -16.04
C ASP A 95 -16.37 3.28 -16.86
N ARG A 96 -16.57 3.26 -18.18
CA ARG A 96 -15.82 4.09 -19.13
C ARG A 96 -16.11 5.58 -18.99
N SER A 97 -17.27 5.96 -18.43
CA SER A 97 -17.72 7.36 -18.34
C SER A 97 -17.20 8.08 -17.11
N ASN A 98 -16.62 7.33 -16.16
CA ASN A 98 -16.14 7.86 -14.90
C ASN A 98 -14.94 8.79 -15.08
N GLN A 99 -15.17 10.10 -15.02
CA GLN A 99 -14.11 11.09 -15.19
C GLN A 99 -13.01 10.99 -14.12
N TYR A 100 -13.33 10.53 -12.91
CA TYR A 100 -12.33 10.37 -11.84
C TYR A 100 -11.34 9.25 -12.17
N ILE A 101 -11.84 8.10 -12.61
CA ILE A 101 -11.02 6.96 -13.02
C ILE A 101 -10.17 7.32 -14.25
N GLN A 102 -10.76 8.00 -15.24
CA GLN A 102 -10.03 8.49 -16.42
C GLN A 102 -8.87 9.41 -16.04
N LYS A 103 -9.10 10.35 -15.12
CA LYS A 103 -8.06 11.27 -14.64
C LYS A 103 -6.92 10.53 -13.94
N ASN A 104 -7.24 9.58 -13.06
CA ASN A 104 -6.23 8.77 -12.38
C ASN A 104 -5.39 7.95 -13.37
N TYR A 105 -6.05 7.25 -14.30
CA TYR A 105 -5.34 6.46 -15.31
C TYR A 105 -4.48 7.33 -16.24
N SER A 106 -5.00 8.48 -16.69
CA SER A 106 -4.26 9.43 -17.53
C SER A 106 -2.97 9.89 -16.84
N ARG A 107 -3.06 10.24 -15.55
CA ARG A 107 -1.92 10.67 -14.75
C ARG A 107 -0.89 9.55 -14.57
N TYR A 108 -1.35 8.33 -14.32
CA TYR A 108 -0.50 7.15 -14.25
C TYR A 108 0.26 6.91 -15.57
N VAL A 109 -0.41 7.00 -16.72
CA VAL A 109 0.22 6.83 -18.05
C VAL A 109 1.24 7.93 -18.32
N GLU A 110 0.95 9.18 -17.95
CA GLU A 110 1.87 10.30 -18.08
C GLU A 110 3.12 10.11 -17.21
N PHE A 111 2.95 9.65 -15.97
CA PHE A 111 4.04 9.30 -15.07
C PHE A 111 4.98 8.25 -15.69
N LEU A 112 4.44 7.13 -16.19
CA LEU A 112 5.25 6.10 -16.84
C LEU A 112 5.96 6.60 -18.09
N SER A 113 5.28 7.42 -18.89
CA SER A 113 5.85 7.98 -20.11
C SER A 113 7.04 8.91 -19.81
N ARG A 114 6.92 9.75 -18.77
CA ARG A 114 8.01 10.63 -18.33
C ARG A 114 9.20 9.83 -17.79
N ASN A 115 8.95 8.82 -16.96
CA ASN A 115 10.01 7.98 -16.43
C ASN A 115 10.73 7.19 -17.52
N LYS A 116 10.00 6.64 -18.50
CA LYS A 116 10.61 5.97 -19.66
C LYS A 116 11.51 6.91 -20.46
N LYS A 117 11.09 8.16 -20.68
CA LYS A 117 11.91 9.18 -21.38
C LYS A 117 13.17 9.55 -20.59
N ARG A 118 13.08 9.70 -19.26
CA ARG A 118 14.24 9.96 -18.38
C ARG A 118 15.25 8.82 -18.49
N GLN A 119 14.80 7.59 -18.29
CA GLN A 119 15.65 6.40 -18.40
C GLN A 119 16.36 6.30 -19.77
N GLN A 120 15.65 6.58 -20.86
CA GLN A 120 16.26 6.60 -22.20
C GLN A 120 17.31 7.69 -22.37
N LYS A 121 17.09 8.89 -21.80
CA LYS A 121 18.05 9.98 -21.82
C LYS A 121 19.30 9.62 -21.01
N ASP A 122 19.12 9.03 -19.84
CA ASP A 122 20.22 8.65 -18.94
C ASP A 122 21.08 7.55 -19.56
N VAL A 123 20.47 6.53 -20.16
CA VAL A 123 21.17 5.48 -20.92
C VAL A 123 21.94 6.06 -22.11
N LYS A 124 21.34 6.97 -22.88
CA LYS A 124 22.00 7.63 -24.02
C LYS A 124 23.21 8.48 -23.56
N THR A 125 23.09 9.14 -22.42
CA THR A 125 24.16 9.98 -21.86
C THR A 125 25.30 9.11 -21.30
N ALA A 126 24.97 8.02 -20.61
CA ALA A 126 25.95 7.05 -20.10
C ALA A 126 26.72 6.36 -21.24
N SER A 127 26.04 6.02 -22.34
CA SER A 127 26.67 5.42 -23.53
C SER A 127 27.52 6.42 -24.33
N ALA A 128 27.33 7.73 -24.15
CA ALA A 128 28.07 8.77 -24.86
C ALA A 128 29.27 9.32 -24.07
N ALA A 129 29.41 8.94 -22.79
CA ALA A 129 30.62 9.23 -22.02
C ALA A 129 31.79 8.40 -22.58
N PRO A 130 32.98 8.98 -22.81
CA PRO A 130 34.15 8.20 -23.18
C PRO A 130 34.44 7.16 -22.08
N PRO A 131 34.94 5.96 -22.41
CA PRO A 131 35.25 4.95 -21.40
C PRO A 131 36.24 5.54 -20.41
N THR A 132 35.77 5.86 -19.20
CA THR A 132 36.66 6.27 -18.13
C THR A 132 37.53 5.07 -17.80
N THR A 133 38.83 5.25 -17.95
CA THR A 133 39.90 4.35 -17.56
C THR A 133 39.57 3.70 -16.19
N PRO A 134 39.82 2.39 -15.99
CA PRO A 134 39.60 1.78 -14.68
C PRO A 134 40.39 2.56 -13.61
N PRO A 135 39.86 2.71 -12.39
CA PRO A 135 40.58 3.43 -11.34
C PRO A 135 41.93 2.76 -11.13
N ALA A 136 42.98 3.56 -11.26
CA ALA A 136 44.35 3.15 -11.04
C ALA A 136 44.47 2.46 -9.69
N GLU A 137 45.10 1.29 -9.74
CA GLU A 137 45.55 0.45 -8.64
C GLU A 137 46.14 1.30 -7.50
N VAL A 138 45.40 1.37 -6.39
CA VAL A 138 45.87 2.04 -5.17
C VAL A 138 46.91 1.12 -4.52
N LYS A 139 48.18 1.45 -4.71
CA LYS A 139 49.31 0.77 -4.06
C LYS A 139 49.14 0.84 -2.54
N ALA A 140 49.09 -0.32 -1.90
CA ALA A 140 49.13 -0.46 -0.46
C ALA A 140 50.46 0.08 0.09
N THR A 141 50.38 1.06 1.00
CA THR A 141 51.47 1.36 1.94
C THR A 141 51.03 1.00 3.35
N GLU A 142 51.72 -0.01 3.83
CA GLU A 142 51.84 -0.54 5.18
C GLU A 142 52.15 0.54 6.23
N VAL A 143 51.33 0.63 7.29
CA VAL A 143 51.73 1.20 8.58
C VAL A 143 51.18 0.32 9.71
N THR A 144 52.12 -0.07 10.55
CA THR A 144 52.14 -1.07 11.62
C THR A 144 51.49 -0.57 12.92
N GLY A 145 50.81 -1.47 13.66
CA GLY A 145 50.42 -1.25 15.07
C GLY A 145 49.38 -2.26 15.60
N GLY A 146 49.77 -3.12 16.54
CA GLY A 146 49.03 -4.30 17.06
C GLY A 146 47.95 -4.05 18.15
N PRO A 147 47.41 -5.14 18.80
CA PRO A 147 45.99 -5.29 19.22
C PRO A 147 45.78 -5.34 20.77
N PRO A 148 44.56 -5.49 21.39
CA PRO A 148 43.68 -6.69 21.33
C PRO A 148 42.13 -6.51 21.36
N THR A 149 41.45 -7.59 20.97
CA THR A 149 40.01 -8.04 20.90
C THR A 149 39.17 -8.04 22.22
N PRO A 150 37.88 -8.52 22.28
CA PRO A 150 36.59 -8.27 21.55
C PRO A 150 35.40 -8.07 22.60
N PRO A 151 34.06 -8.23 22.36
CA PRO A 151 33.39 -9.50 21.97
C PRO A 151 32.09 -9.42 21.12
N ALA A 152 31.72 -10.60 20.59
CA ALA A 152 30.38 -11.13 20.30
C ALA A 152 29.53 -10.51 19.17
N ALA A 153 29.41 -11.29 18.09
CA ALA A 153 28.43 -11.13 17.04
C ALA A 153 27.02 -11.52 17.52
N GLU A 154 26.03 -10.68 17.23
CA GLU A 154 24.62 -11.08 17.07
C GLU A 154 24.31 -11.19 15.56
N PRO A 155 23.53 -12.21 15.13
CA PRO A 155 23.20 -12.38 13.72
C PRO A 155 22.17 -11.32 13.28
N THR A 156 22.61 -10.35 12.49
CA THR A 156 21.72 -9.37 11.86
C THR A 156 20.82 -10.04 10.81
N LYS A 157 19.51 -9.88 11.04
CA LYS A 157 18.40 -10.23 10.15
C LYS A 157 18.62 -9.63 8.74
N PRO A 158 18.22 -10.29 7.63
CA PRO A 158 18.45 -9.78 6.29
C PRO A 158 17.76 -8.42 6.11
N SER A 159 18.54 -7.37 5.89
CA SER A 159 18.06 -6.04 5.51
C SER A 159 17.34 -6.14 4.17
N ALA A 160 16.10 -5.67 4.14
CA ALA A 160 15.35 -5.48 2.90
C ALA A 160 16.14 -4.58 1.93
N PRO A 161 16.04 -4.79 0.61
CA PRO A 161 16.80 -3.99 -0.35
C PRO A 161 16.39 -2.51 -0.28
N THR A 162 17.32 -1.66 0.16
CA THR A 162 17.20 -0.20 0.33
C THR A 162 17.23 0.55 -1.01
N ASN A 163 16.45 0.12 -2.00
CA ASN A 163 16.25 0.87 -3.24
C ASN A 163 14.78 1.30 -3.35
N LEU A 164 14.36 2.13 -2.40
CA LEU A 164 13.15 2.94 -2.58
C LEU A 164 13.52 4.11 -3.52
N PRO A 165 12.77 4.36 -4.60
CA PRO A 165 13.00 5.49 -5.47
C PRO A 165 12.91 6.82 -4.69
N ALA A 166 13.68 7.82 -5.09
CA ALA A 166 13.72 9.12 -4.41
C ALA A 166 12.31 9.76 -4.35
N PRO A 167 12.01 10.62 -3.36
CA PRO A 167 10.68 11.23 -3.21
C PRO A 167 10.16 11.96 -4.46
N THR A 168 11.05 12.38 -5.35
CA THR A 168 10.76 13.06 -6.63
C THR A 168 10.35 12.08 -7.75
N ASP A 169 10.58 10.78 -7.57
CA ASP A 169 10.24 9.71 -8.50
C ASP A 169 8.95 8.98 -8.11
N LEU A 170 8.31 9.36 -7.00
CA LEU A 170 6.97 8.92 -6.65
C LEU A 170 5.93 9.74 -7.43
N PRO A 171 4.86 9.11 -7.92
CA PRO A 171 3.78 9.84 -8.54
C PRO A 171 3.17 10.82 -7.53
N PRO A 172 2.64 11.97 -7.99
CA PRO A 172 1.90 12.86 -7.11
C PRO A 172 0.80 12.07 -6.37
N GLN A 173 0.50 12.42 -5.13
CA GLN A 173 -0.57 11.74 -4.39
C GLN A 173 -1.90 11.86 -5.18
N PRO A 174 -2.67 10.78 -5.37
CA PRO A 174 -3.99 10.86 -5.99
C PRO A 174 -4.87 11.83 -5.22
N ALA A 175 -5.73 12.54 -5.94
CA ALA A 175 -6.79 13.33 -5.31
C ALA A 175 -7.60 12.38 -4.41
N ASN A 176 -7.95 12.82 -3.20
CA ASN A 176 -8.73 12.02 -2.26
C ASN A 176 -9.93 11.40 -2.99
N PRO A 177 -10.12 10.07 -2.93
CA PRO A 177 -11.26 9.45 -3.57
C PRO A 177 -12.55 10.03 -2.97
N PRO A 178 -13.58 10.28 -3.80
CA PRO A 178 -14.88 10.68 -3.29
C PRO A 178 -15.38 9.63 -2.29
N PRO A 179 -16.16 10.02 -1.27
CA PRO A 179 -16.76 9.06 -0.36
C PRO A 179 -17.55 8.03 -1.16
N HIS A 180 -17.37 6.74 -0.85
CA HIS A 180 -18.13 5.67 -1.47
C HIS A 180 -19.62 5.90 -1.17
N VAL A 181 -20.41 6.17 -2.21
CA VAL A 181 -21.87 6.30 -2.09
C VAL A 181 -22.43 4.91 -2.35
N PRO A 182 -23.02 4.23 -1.35
CA PRO A 182 -23.59 2.91 -1.57
C PRO A 182 -24.73 3.01 -2.60
N PRO A 183 -24.87 2.01 -3.50
CA PRO A 183 -26.00 1.98 -4.41
C PRO A 183 -27.30 1.75 -3.61
N GLY A 184 -28.18 2.76 -3.58
CA GLY A 184 -29.57 2.61 -3.15
C GLY A 184 -29.81 2.65 -1.64
N GLY A 185 -29.57 3.80 -1.01
CA GLY A 185 -30.36 4.22 0.15
C GLY A 185 -31.50 5.11 -0.34
N ALA A 186 -32.65 4.51 -0.68
CA ALA A 186 -33.88 5.29 -0.83
C ALA A 186 -34.24 5.93 0.52
N PRO A 187 -34.86 7.14 0.53
CA PRO A 187 -35.14 7.91 1.74
C PRO A 187 -36.02 7.18 2.75
#